data_AF-A0A812QC55-F1
#
_entry.id   AF-A0A812QC55-F1
#
_cell.length_a   1.000
_cell.length_b   1.000
_cell.length_c   1.000
_cell.angle_alpha   90.00
_cell.angle_beta   90.00
_cell.angle_gamma   90.00
#
_symmetry.space_group_name_H-M   'P 1'
#
loop_
_entity.id
_entity.type
_entity.pdbx_description
1 polymer ?
#
loop_
_entity_poly.entity_id
_entity_poly.type
_entity_poly.pdbx_seq_one_letter_code
_entity_poly.pdbx_strand_id
1 'polypeptide(L)'
;SSNESSAAIDAAGLVTSDRRGETFVTARFDTHTVGSQVLVLPTDEPFEPRPETPANYVDELVSAKLRTLRVHPSDLASDNEFLRRVTIDIVGRLPTVAEVEAFTANEDPAKRTAKIDELLKDPGFAQVWGLKWAELLLVRTLPNRVEYKPMFLYSQWLTEQIDTGRPLDDMFGDLLAASGSSFTTPQVNFYQIEPDPKKIAENVAQTFLGTRLQCAQCHNHPFDRWTMDDYYAFTAFFTQIGRKTGEDYREVFVFNSGGGESKHPVDGRVMKPKFLGGAEADVKGRDRREALAEWVTVANRVWAHFFGVGIVEPLDDIRVSNPPSNPELFDELGEKLIEYDYDLRRLVRDITTSRAYQRSCEPNESNAGDTRNFARSHARRMPAETMLDCLSQATGAPEKLPGLPLGSRATQIADGNSGNYFLTTFGRSRRESVCACEAKTDPTLSQALHLLNGATVAGKIDSGKLIEGWLEAGKTPVEVIDAIYRSALGRPATEEERAELTPLLGDDPKPIEPLRDIFWAVLNSREFAFNH
;
A
#
# COMPACT_ATOMS: atom_id res chain seq x y z
N SER A 1 -14.74 0.41 22.82
CA SER A 1 -13.61 1.34 22.71
C SER A 1 -12.85 1.00 21.44
N SER A 2 -12.32 1.97 20.68
CA SER A 2 -11.47 1.65 19.53
C SER A 2 -10.00 1.39 19.92
N ASN A 3 -9.59 1.81 21.11
CA ASN A 3 -8.29 1.56 21.72
C ASN A 3 -8.45 1.34 23.23
N GLU A 4 -8.62 0.08 23.63
CA GLU A 4 -8.81 -0.31 25.03
C GLU A 4 -7.60 -0.02 25.90
N SER A 5 -6.41 0.11 25.29
CA SER A 5 -5.19 0.40 26.04
C SER A 5 -5.07 1.86 26.47
N SER A 6 -5.83 2.76 25.84
CA SER A 6 -5.97 4.14 26.29
C SER A 6 -7.19 4.31 27.18
N ALA A 7 -8.35 3.78 26.79
CA ALA A 7 -9.47 3.67 27.73
C ALA A 7 -10.35 2.45 27.45
N ALA A 8 -10.63 1.66 28.48
CA ALA A 8 -11.49 0.48 28.41
C ALA A 8 -12.95 0.84 28.74
N ILE A 9 -13.90 0.06 28.24
CA ILE A 9 -15.34 0.21 28.55
C ILE A 9 -15.81 -1.08 29.19
N ASP A 10 -16.41 -1.00 30.39
CA ASP A 10 -16.97 -2.18 31.06
C ASP A 10 -18.40 -2.51 30.59
N ALA A 11 -18.96 -3.60 31.12
CA ALA A 11 -20.32 -4.05 30.77
C ALA A 11 -21.44 -3.08 31.20
N ALA A 12 -21.16 -2.15 32.12
CA ALA A 12 -22.09 -1.10 32.55
C ALA A 12 -21.95 0.19 31.71
N GLY A 13 -20.98 0.23 30.77
CA GLY A 13 -20.69 1.38 29.93
C GLY A 13 -19.77 2.42 30.59
N LEU A 14 -19.13 2.11 31.72
CA LEU A 14 -18.15 2.99 32.35
C LEU A 14 -16.85 2.99 31.54
N VAL A 15 -16.38 4.19 31.18
CA VAL A 15 -15.11 4.41 30.47
C VAL A 15 -14.01 4.70 31.48
N THR A 16 -12.97 3.88 31.50
CA THR A 16 -11.81 4.04 32.41
C THR A 16 -10.55 4.29 31.61
N SER A 17 -9.87 5.41 31.85
CA SER A 17 -8.59 5.74 31.25
C SER A 17 -7.45 4.90 31.82
N ASP A 18 -6.48 4.54 30.98
CA ASP A 18 -5.26 3.83 31.35
C ASP A 18 -4.02 4.58 30.82
N ARG A 19 -3.51 4.23 29.64
CA ARG A 19 -2.28 4.82 29.08
C ARG A 19 -2.54 6.06 28.24
N ARG A 20 -1.52 6.93 28.11
CA ARG A 20 -1.52 8.08 27.20
C ARG A 20 -2.00 7.67 25.81
N GLY A 21 -2.85 8.49 25.22
CA GLY A 21 -3.27 8.34 23.84
C GLY A 21 -4.71 8.78 23.64
N GLU A 22 -5.35 8.16 22.67
CA GLU A 22 -6.74 8.44 22.37
C GLU A 22 -7.51 7.16 22.09
N THR A 23 -8.81 7.25 22.29
CA THR A 23 -9.76 6.24 21.85
C THR A 23 -11.07 6.89 21.43
N PHE A 24 -11.82 6.21 20.57
CA PHE A 24 -13.19 6.56 20.27
C PHE A 24 -14.12 5.61 21.04
N VAL A 25 -14.97 6.23 21.85
CA VAL A 25 -16.06 5.55 22.55
C VAL A 25 -17.31 5.67 21.69
N THR A 26 -17.95 4.54 21.41
CA THR A 26 -19.14 4.49 20.57
C THR A 26 -20.34 4.08 21.40
N ALA A 27 -21.47 4.76 21.18
CA ALA A 27 -22.77 4.38 21.70
C ALA A 27 -23.68 4.04 20.52
N ARG A 28 -24.42 2.93 20.65
CA ARG A 28 -25.33 2.45 19.62
C ARG A 28 -26.72 2.25 20.20
N PHE A 29 -27.73 2.74 19.49
CA PHE A 29 -29.13 2.48 19.76
C PHE A 29 -29.88 2.34 18.43
N ASP A 30 -30.41 1.14 18.17
CA ASP A 30 -31.07 0.79 16.89
C ASP A 30 -30.16 1.07 15.67
N THR A 31 -30.58 1.97 14.77
CA THR A 31 -29.84 2.41 13.57
C THR A 31 -28.89 3.58 13.84
N HIS A 32 -28.89 4.12 15.06
CA HIS A 32 -28.07 5.27 15.43
C HIS A 32 -26.77 4.79 16.07
N THR A 33 -25.65 5.23 15.50
CA THR A 33 -24.32 5.04 16.08
C THR A 33 -23.70 6.43 16.23
N VAL A 34 -23.30 6.77 17.45
CA VAL A 34 -22.57 8.02 17.75
C VAL A 34 -21.21 7.65 18.33
N GLY A 35 -20.18 8.40 17.94
CA GLY A 35 -18.82 8.28 18.46
C GLY A 35 -18.44 9.56 19.20
N SER A 36 -17.71 9.43 20.30
CA SER A 36 -17.03 10.53 20.98
C SER A 36 -15.56 10.19 21.14
N GLN A 37 -14.69 11.12 20.78
CA GLN A 37 -13.27 11.01 21.06
C GLN A 37 -13.01 11.21 22.55
N VAL A 38 -12.15 10.38 23.12
CA VAL A 38 -11.65 10.48 24.48
C VAL A 38 -10.13 10.54 24.42
N LEU A 39 -9.58 11.60 24.99
CA LEU A 39 -8.13 11.79 25.10
C LEU A 39 -7.67 11.44 26.51
N VAL A 40 -6.63 10.63 26.61
CA VAL A 40 -5.98 10.29 27.87
C VAL A 40 -4.61 10.93 27.86
N LEU A 41 -4.46 11.99 28.66
CA LEU A 41 -3.23 12.78 28.73
C LEU A 41 -2.57 12.57 30.10
N PRO A 42 -1.23 12.53 30.19
CA PRO A 42 -0.55 12.51 31.47
C PRO A 42 -0.80 13.83 32.20
N THR A 43 -1.22 13.77 33.45
CA THR A 43 -1.44 14.96 34.29
C THR A 43 -0.16 15.50 34.89
N ASP A 44 0.87 14.65 35.01
CA ASP A 44 2.04 14.91 35.86
C ASP A 44 3.31 15.23 35.04
N GLU A 45 3.21 15.24 33.71
CA GLU A 45 4.33 15.54 32.81
C GLU A 45 4.16 16.92 32.16
N PRO A 46 5.10 17.87 32.38
CA PRO A 46 5.11 19.11 31.62
C PRO A 46 5.36 18.80 30.13
N PHE A 47 4.53 19.37 29.26
CA PHE A 47 4.67 19.23 27.81
C PHE A 47 4.92 20.60 27.18
N GLU A 48 6.13 20.79 26.65
CA GLU A 48 6.48 21.93 25.81
C GLU A 48 6.62 21.47 24.36
N PRO A 49 5.73 21.89 23.44
CA PRO A 49 5.83 21.50 22.04
C PRO A 49 7.21 21.80 21.46
N ARG A 50 7.84 20.81 20.82
CA ARG A 50 9.05 21.06 20.04
C ARG A 50 8.68 21.91 18.81
N PRO A 51 9.37 23.03 18.55
CA PRO A 51 9.12 23.79 17.34
C PRO A 51 9.57 22.98 16.12
N GLU A 52 8.62 22.63 15.26
CA GLU A 52 8.90 22.10 13.92
C GLU A 52 8.45 23.14 12.90
N THR A 53 9.28 23.40 11.87
CA THR A 53 8.84 24.16 10.70
C THR A 53 8.17 23.18 9.74
N PRO A 54 6.84 23.28 9.52
CA PRO A 54 6.13 22.38 8.60
C PRO A 54 6.67 22.50 7.18
N ALA A 55 6.84 21.38 6.47
CA ALA A 55 7.18 21.42 5.04
C ALA A 55 5.93 21.68 4.18
N ASN A 56 4.77 21.20 4.63
CA ASN A 56 3.47 21.37 3.98
C ASN A 56 2.32 21.10 4.98
N TYR A 57 1.08 21.08 4.46
CA TYR A 57 -0.16 20.85 5.22
C TYR A 57 -0.17 19.52 6.01
N VAL A 58 0.52 18.49 5.53
CA VAL A 58 0.61 17.20 6.25
C VAL A 58 1.27 17.42 7.61
N ASP A 59 2.39 18.16 7.62
CA ASP A 59 3.13 18.43 8.86
C ASP A 59 2.36 19.36 9.81
N GLU A 60 1.58 20.30 9.27
CA GLU A 60 0.72 21.17 10.07
C GLU A 60 -0.33 20.36 10.83
N LEU A 61 -1.03 19.46 10.13
CA LEU A 61 -2.13 18.65 10.67
C LEU A 61 -1.62 17.52 11.57
N VAL A 62 -0.51 16.87 11.21
CA VAL A 62 0.14 15.87 12.08
C VAL A 62 0.69 16.55 13.34
N SER A 63 1.37 17.70 13.23
CA SER A 63 1.88 18.42 14.40
C SER A 63 0.78 19.00 15.28
N ALA A 64 -0.34 19.43 14.71
CA ALA A 64 -1.53 19.81 15.48
C ALA A 64 -2.05 18.61 16.31
N LYS A 65 -2.17 17.44 15.68
CA LYS A 65 -2.59 16.21 16.37
C LYS A 65 -1.65 15.81 17.51
N LEU A 66 -0.35 15.80 17.26
CA LEU A 66 0.65 15.43 18.27
C LEU A 66 0.68 16.40 19.45
N ARG A 67 0.46 17.71 19.22
CA ARG A 67 0.32 18.70 20.29
C ARG A 67 -0.89 18.41 21.18
N THR A 68 -2.03 18.05 20.59
CA THR A 68 -3.23 17.66 21.34
C THR A 68 -2.98 16.42 22.21
N LEU A 69 -2.19 15.46 21.71
CA LEU A 69 -1.84 14.23 22.44
C LEU A 69 -0.66 14.39 23.41
N ARG A 70 -0.02 15.57 23.45
CA ARG A 70 1.22 15.80 24.19
C ARG A 70 2.31 14.77 23.85
N VAL A 71 2.49 14.50 22.56
CA VAL A 71 3.50 13.55 22.04
C VAL A 71 4.55 14.34 21.26
N HIS A 72 5.83 14.06 21.52
CA HIS A 72 6.92 14.59 20.73
C HIS A 72 7.15 13.72 19.49
N PRO A 73 7.31 14.33 18.31
CA PRO A 73 7.74 13.60 17.13
C PRO A 73 9.17 13.08 17.30
N SER A 74 9.49 11.93 16.68
CA SER A 74 10.87 11.47 16.51
C SER A 74 11.64 12.42 15.61
N ASP A 75 12.96 12.39 15.73
CA ASP A 75 13.86 13.15 14.86
C ASP A 75 13.75 12.67 13.41
N LEU A 76 14.28 13.44 12.47
CA LEU A 76 14.34 13.02 11.06
C LEU A 76 15.27 11.81 10.90
N ALA A 77 14.91 10.90 10.00
CA ALA A 77 15.78 9.81 9.57
C ALA A 77 17.08 10.37 8.98
N SER A 78 18.16 9.60 9.12
CA SER A 78 19.42 9.85 8.43
C SER A 78 19.25 9.80 6.90
N ASP A 79 20.25 10.27 6.15
CA ASP A 79 20.17 10.27 4.70
C ASP A 79 20.12 8.87 4.07
N ASN A 80 20.80 7.90 4.67
CA ASN A 80 20.76 6.50 4.20
C ASN A 80 19.38 5.88 4.46
N GLU A 81 18.82 6.07 5.66
CA GLU A 81 17.46 5.61 6.00
C GLU A 81 16.43 6.25 5.06
N PHE A 82 16.48 7.58 4.90
CA PHE A 82 15.57 8.30 4.01
C PHE A 82 15.66 7.79 2.57
N LEU A 83 16.88 7.71 2.01
CA LEU A 83 17.08 7.31 0.62
C LEU A 83 16.61 5.89 0.37
N ARG A 84 16.94 4.97 1.28
CA ARG A 84 16.46 3.58 1.21
C ARG A 84 14.94 3.53 1.25
N ARG A 85 14.32 4.24 2.20
CA ARG A 85 12.88 4.26 2.40
C ARG A 85 12.12 4.75 1.18
N VAL A 86 12.50 5.93 0.70
CA VAL A 86 11.82 6.60 -0.39
C VAL A 86 12.02 5.86 -1.72
N THR A 87 13.18 5.23 -1.94
CA THR A 87 13.42 4.42 -3.14
C THR A 87 12.57 3.16 -3.11
N ILE A 88 12.50 2.45 -1.99
CA ILE A 88 11.64 1.25 -1.89
C ILE A 88 10.17 1.61 -2.06
N ASP A 89 9.69 2.64 -1.36
CA ASP A 89 8.28 2.99 -1.40
C ASP A 89 7.86 3.48 -2.80
N ILE A 90 8.62 4.39 -3.40
CA ILE A 90 8.22 5.01 -4.67
C ILE A 90 8.45 4.07 -5.86
N VAL A 91 9.58 3.33 -5.91
CA VAL A 91 9.98 2.60 -7.13
C VAL A 91 10.18 1.09 -6.93
N GLY A 92 10.01 0.58 -5.71
CA GLY A 92 10.02 -0.86 -5.43
C GLY A 92 11.38 -1.53 -5.60
N ARG A 93 12.48 -0.82 -5.35
CA ARG A 93 13.86 -1.34 -5.44
C ARG A 93 14.77 -0.70 -4.39
N LEU A 94 15.98 -1.25 -4.20
CA LEU A 94 17.02 -0.62 -3.39
C LEU A 94 17.63 0.58 -4.14
N PRO A 95 18.13 1.61 -3.43
CA PRO A 95 19.02 2.57 -4.06
C PRO A 95 20.30 1.84 -4.51
N THR A 96 20.78 2.17 -5.69
CA THR A 96 22.07 1.69 -6.20
C THR A 96 23.21 2.30 -5.41
N VAL A 97 24.38 1.64 -5.40
CA VAL A 97 25.57 2.14 -4.71
C VAL A 97 25.94 3.55 -5.18
N ALA A 98 25.83 3.81 -6.49
CA ALA A 98 26.08 5.13 -7.06
C ALA A 98 25.07 6.19 -6.58
N GLU A 99 23.79 5.83 -6.45
CA GLU A 99 22.77 6.74 -5.89
C GLU A 99 23.05 7.07 -4.42
N VAL A 100 23.46 6.07 -3.62
CA VAL A 100 23.84 6.26 -2.21
C VAL A 100 25.02 7.23 -2.10
N GLU A 101 26.10 6.99 -2.84
CA GLU A 101 27.30 7.82 -2.83
C GLU A 101 27.00 9.26 -3.28
N ALA A 102 26.26 9.43 -4.38
CA ALA A 102 25.89 10.75 -4.88
C ALA A 102 25.00 11.52 -3.89
N PHE A 103 24.04 10.84 -3.25
CA PHE A 103 23.09 11.47 -2.35
C PHE A 103 23.71 11.85 -1.00
N THR A 104 24.57 10.99 -0.46
CA THR A 104 25.28 11.25 0.80
C THR A 104 26.34 12.33 0.66
N ALA A 105 26.98 12.44 -0.51
CA ALA A 105 27.94 13.51 -0.81
C ALA A 105 27.28 14.87 -1.13
N ASN A 106 25.98 14.89 -1.44
CA ASN A 106 25.26 16.13 -1.72
C ASN A 106 24.89 16.86 -0.42
N GLU A 107 25.32 18.12 -0.26
CA GLU A 107 25.02 18.96 0.90
C GLU A 107 23.85 19.93 0.68
N ASP A 108 23.20 19.90 -0.49
CA ASP A 108 22.04 20.75 -0.79
C ASP A 108 20.88 20.42 0.17
N PRO A 109 20.34 21.40 0.93
CA PRO A 109 19.20 21.18 1.81
C PRO A 109 17.94 20.69 1.07
N ALA A 110 17.83 20.94 -0.24
CA ALA A 110 16.72 20.48 -1.09
C ALA A 110 16.93 19.08 -1.68
N LYS A 111 18.05 18.39 -1.40
CA LYS A 111 18.39 17.09 -2.03
C LYS A 111 17.31 16.02 -1.86
N ARG A 112 16.63 15.99 -0.70
CA ARG A 112 15.54 15.04 -0.42
C ARG A 112 14.36 15.24 -1.37
N THR A 113 13.92 16.49 -1.51
CA THR A 113 12.85 16.88 -2.43
C THR A 113 13.25 16.61 -3.88
N ALA A 114 14.49 16.94 -4.28
CA ALA A 114 14.99 16.66 -5.62
C ALA A 114 15.01 15.15 -5.93
N LYS A 115 15.43 14.32 -4.97
CA LYS A 115 15.42 12.85 -5.12
C LYS A 115 13.99 12.29 -5.22
N ILE A 116 13.04 12.83 -4.45
CA ILE A 116 11.61 12.48 -4.58
C ILE A 116 11.12 12.80 -6.00
N ASP A 117 11.41 14.01 -6.50
CA ASP A 117 10.99 14.46 -7.83
C ASP A 117 11.62 13.64 -8.97
N GLU A 118 12.81 13.10 -8.75
CA GLU A 118 13.47 12.14 -9.64
C GLU A 118 12.76 10.78 -9.62
N LEU A 119 12.55 10.20 -8.44
CA LEU A 119 11.92 8.88 -8.27
C LEU A 119 10.46 8.87 -8.76
N LEU A 120 9.74 9.98 -8.62
CA LEU A 120 8.40 10.15 -9.17
C LEU A 120 8.34 10.12 -10.71
N LYS A 121 9.48 10.18 -11.41
CA LYS A 121 9.56 10.04 -12.87
C LYS A 121 10.11 8.67 -13.30
N ASP A 122 10.56 7.86 -12.35
CA ASP A 122 11.08 6.52 -12.62
C ASP A 122 9.93 5.58 -13.03
N PRO A 123 10.08 4.77 -14.09
CA PRO A 123 9.07 3.79 -14.51
C PRO A 123 8.67 2.80 -13.41
N GLY A 124 9.52 2.59 -12.40
CA GLY A 124 9.23 1.82 -11.20
C GLY A 124 8.04 2.34 -10.42
N PHE A 125 7.76 3.65 -10.44
CA PHE A 125 6.54 4.18 -9.84
C PHE A 125 5.29 3.58 -10.46
N ALA A 126 5.21 3.58 -11.80
CA ALA A 126 4.08 3.04 -12.52
C ALA A 126 3.94 1.53 -12.29
N GLN A 127 5.06 0.81 -12.13
CA GLN A 127 5.05 -0.63 -11.83
C GLN A 127 4.54 -0.94 -10.42
N VAL A 128 4.97 -0.18 -9.40
CA VAL A 128 4.48 -0.35 -8.02
C VAL A 128 3.00 -0.05 -7.93
N TRP A 129 2.55 1.07 -8.49
CA TRP A 129 1.13 1.45 -8.45
C TRP A 129 0.27 0.59 -9.36
N GLY A 130 0.77 0.20 -10.54
CA GLY A 130 0.12 -0.75 -11.43
C GLY A 130 -0.12 -2.10 -10.74
N LEU A 131 0.87 -2.62 -10.01
CA LEU A 131 0.72 -3.82 -9.18
C LEU A 131 -0.36 -3.64 -8.10
N LYS A 132 -0.33 -2.54 -7.35
CA LYS A 132 -1.32 -2.26 -6.29
C LYS A 132 -2.74 -2.19 -6.84
N TRP A 133 -2.95 -1.50 -7.95
CA TRP A 133 -4.25 -1.46 -8.60
C TRP A 133 -4.63 -2.82 -9.17
N ALA A 134 -3.68 -3.57 -9.73
CA ALA A 134 -3.94 -4.92 -10.21
C ALA A 134 -4.43 -5.85 -9.10
N GLU A 135 -3.89 -5.72 -7.87
CA GLU A 135 -4.37 -6.45 -6.69
C GLU A 135 -5.80 -6.07 -6.33
N LEU A 136 -6.08 -4.78 -6.17
CA LEU A 136 -7.41 -4.28 -5.77
C LEU A 136 -8.49 -4.51 -6.84
N LEU A 137 -8.09 -4.58 -8.10
CA LEU A 137 -8.99 -4.77 -9.24
C LEU A 137 -8.99 -6.20 -9.78
N LEU A 138 -8.47 -7.14 -8.98
CA LEU A 138 -8.58 -8.58 -9.17
C LEU A 138 -7.99 -9.09 -10.50
N VAL A 139 -6.91 -8.46 -10.99
CA VAL A 139 -6.31 -8.78 -12.29
C VAL A 139 -5.70 -10.18 -12.27
N ARG A 140 -6.42 -11.16 -12.81
CA ARG A 140 -5.98 -12.55 -12.92
C ARG A 140 -6.69 -13.29 -14.05
N THR A 141 -6.10 -14.39 -14.50
CA THR A 141 -6.79 -15.33 -15.38
C THR A 141 -7.89 -16.07 -14.63
N LEU A 142 -8.98 -16.39 -15.33
CA LEU A 142 -10.06 -17.23 -14.81
C LEU A 142 -10.45 -18.25 -15.88
N PRO A 143 -10.39 -19.56 -15.59
CA PRO A 143 -10.78 -20.58 -16.55
C PRO A 143 -12.17 -20.31 -17.13
N ASN A 144 -12.27 -20.32 -18.46
CA ASN A 144 -13.50 -20.09 -19.22
C ASN A 144 -14.18 -18.72 -18.96
N ARG A 145 -13.46 -17.72 -18.43
CA ARG A 145 -13.99 -16.36 -18.21
C ARG A 145 -13.02 -15.26 -18.64
N VAL A 146 -11.77 -15.33 -18.17
CA VAL A 146 -10.75 -14.31 -18.46
C VAL A 146 -9.49 -15.01 -18.97
N GLU A 147 -9.28 -14.88 -20.28
CA GLU A 147 -8.13 -15.44 -20.98
C GLU A 147 -6.85 -14.63 -20.68
N TYR A 148 -5.69 -15.27 -20.87
CA TYR A 148 -4.39 -14.64 -20.55
C TYR A 148 -4.14 -13.33 -21.29
N LYS A 149 -4.40 -13.27 -22.61
CA LYS A 149 -4.12 -12.08 -23.40
C LYS A 149 -4.98 -10.86 -22.99
N PRO A 150 -6.32 -10.97 -22.88
CA PRO A 150 -7.17 -9.93 -22.29
C PRO A 150 -6.74 -9.47 -20.89
N MET A 151 -6.43 -10.41 -19.99
CA MET A 151 -5.94 -10.10 -18.65
C MET A 151 -4.62 -9.32 -18.70
N PHE A 152 -3.68 -9.75 -19.54
CA PHE A 152 -2.39 -9.09 -19.70
C PHE A 152 -2.56 -7.65 -20.19
N LEU A 153 -3.42 -7.42 -21.19
CA LEU A 153 -3.75 -6.08 -21.68
C LEU A 153 -4.41 -5.23 -20.60
N TYR A 154 -5.21 -5.83 -19.72
CA TYR A 154 -5.81 -5.13 -18.58
C TYR A 154 -4.75 -4.71 -17.56
N SER A 155 -3.82 -5.60 -17.21
CA SER A 155 -2.68 -5.27 -16.34
C SER A 155 -1.79 -4.18 -16.94
N GLN A 156 -1.54 -4.26 -18.25
CA GLN A 156 -0.73 -3.29 -18.97
C GLN A 156 -1.42 -1.92 -19.00
N TRP A 157 -2.72 -1.88 -19.31
CA TRP A 157 -3.51 -0.66 -19.29
C TRP A 157 -3.40 0.08 -17.97
N LEU A 158 -3.56 -0.63 -16.82
CA LEU A 158 -3.41 -0.03 -15.49
C LEU A 158 -2.04 0.64 -15.30
N THR A 159 -0.98 -0.06 -15.69
CA THR A 159 0.40 0.46 -15.56
C THR A 159 0.60 1.69 -16.46
N GLU A 160 0.11 1.65 -17.70
CA GLU A 160 0.21 2.75 -18.66
C GLU A 160 -0.57 4.00 -18.22
N GLN A 161 -1.74 3.84 -17.58
CA GLN A 161 -2.50 4.99 -17.06
C GLN A 161 -1.70 5.75 -16.00
N ILE A 162 -1.01 5.03 -15.12
CA ILE A 162 -0.17 5.65 -14.09
C ILE A 162 1.11 6.24 -14.71
N ASP A 163 1.74 5.53 -15.64
CA ASP A 163 2.98 5.97 -16.29
C ASP A 163 2.81 7.31 -17.02
N THR A 164 1.70 7.45 -17.75
CA THR A 164 1.34 8.67 -18.48
C THR A 164 0.94 9.84 -17.57
N GLY A 165 0.81 9.62 -16.25
CA GLY A 165 0.38 10.63 -15.29
C GLY A 165 -1.09 11.01 -15.46
N ARG A 166 -1.92 10.10 -15.96
CA ARG A 166 -3.35 10.35 -16.12
C ARG A 166 -4.02 10.56 -14.76
N PRO A 167 -4.93 11.54 -14.61
CA PRO A 167 -5.77 11.70 -13.43
C PRO A 167 -6.47 10.41 -13.01
N LEU A 168 -6.52 10.15 -11.69
CA LEU A 168 -7.10 8.91 -11.18
C LEU A 168 -8.62 8.82 -11.39
N ASP A 169 -9.33 9.94 -11.30
CA ASP A 169 -10.77 10.01 -11.55
C ASP A 169 -11.10 9.64 -13.01
N ASP A 170 -10.33 10.14 -13.98
CA ASP A 170 -10.45 9.76 -15.39
C ASP A 170 -10.19 8.26 -15.59
N MET A 171 -9.14 7.73 -14.98
CA MET A 171 -8.80 6.30 -15.04
C MET A 171 -9.93 5.44 -14.46
N PHE A 172 -10.45 5.81 -13.29
CA PHE A 172 -11.54 5.08 -12.63
C PHE A 172 -12.87 5.26 -13.34
N GLY A 173 -13.10 6.41 -13.98
CA GLY A 173 -14.24 6.67 -14.84
C GLY A 173 -14.28 5.75 -16.04
N ASP A 174 -13.17 5.64 -16.76
CA ASP A 174 -13.04 4.68 -17.87
C ASP A 174 -13.24 3.23 -17.42
N LEU A 175 -12.74 2.89 -16.23
CA LEU A 175 -12.89 1.56 -15.66
C LEU A 175 -14.35 1.22 -15.33
N LEU A 176 -15.04 2.11 -14.61
CA LEU A 176 -16.42 1.90 -14.16
C LEU A 176 -17.41 2.04 -15.32
N ALA A 177 -17.20 2.97 -16.25
CA ALA A 177 -18.04 3.11 -17.43
C ALA A 177 -17.72 2.11 -18.56
N ALA A 178 -16.72 1.23 -18.35
CA ALA A 178 -16.20 0.36 -19.39
C ALA A 178 -17.30 -0.41 -20.14
N SER A 179 -17.29 -0.25 -21.46
CA SER A 179 -18.18 -0.90 -22.41
C SER A 179 -17.39 -1.22 -23.68
N GLY A 180 -17.56 -2.41 -24.23
CA GLY A 180 -16.76 -2.89 -25.36
C GLY A 180 -16.47 -4.38 -25.29
N SER A 181 -15.55 -4.83 -26.13
CA SER A 181 -15.11 -6.23 -26.20
C SER A 181 -14.06 -6.52 -25.13
N SER A 182 -14.16 -7.66 -24.47
CA SER A 182 -13.14 -8.13 -23.51
C SER A 182 -11.75 -8.29 -24.14
N PHE A 183 -11.65 -8.42 -25.47
CA PHE A 183 -10.37 -8.59 -26.17
C PHE A 183 -9.69 -7.28 -26.55
N THR A 184 -10.46 -6.21 -26.75
CA THR A 184 -9.97 -4.94 -27.32
C THR A 184 -10.17 -3.75 -26.40
N THR A 185 -11.01 -3.87 -25.37
CA THR A 185 -11.23 -2.86 -24.33
C THR A 185 -10.76 -3.43 -22.99
N PRO A 186 -9.49 -3.21 -22.59
CA PRO A 186 -8.88 -3.92 -21.46
C PRO A 186 -9.67 -3.83 -20.15
N GLN A 187 -10.21 -2.65 -19.84
CA GLN A 187 -10.99 -2.33 -18.64
C GLN A 187 -12.25 -3.19 -18.49
N VAL A 188 -12.83 -3.66 -19.60
CA VAL A 188 -14.01 -4.54 -19.59
C VAL A 188 -13.76 -5.83 -18.81
N ASN A 189 -12.49 -6.26 -18.68
CA ASN A 189 -12.13 -7.46 -17.93
C ASN A 189 -12.45 -7.33 -16.42
N PHE A 190 -12.55 -6.11 -15.86
CA PHE A 190 -13.08 -5.90 -14.51
C PHE A 190 -14.47 -6.56 -14.32
N TYR A 191 -15.34 -6.42 -15.33
CA TYR A 191 -16.69 -7.00 -15.34
C TYR A 191 -16.77 -8.46 -15.81
N GLN A 192 -15.66 -9.02 -16.30
CA GLN A 192 -15.53 -10.45 -16.60
C GLN A 192 -15.09 -11.26 -15.36
N ILE A 193 -14.28 -10.64 -14.50
CA ILE A 193 -13.81 -11.26 -13.26
C ILE A 193 -14.99 -11.53 -12.33
N GLU A 194 -15.82 -10.52 -12.08
CA GLU A 194 -17.01 -10.61 -11.25
C GLU A 194 -18.27 -10.20 -12.05
N PRO A 195 -19.14 -11.16 -12.41
CA PRO A 195 -20.34 -10.85 -13.18
C PRO A 195 -21.56 -10.42 -12.35
N ASP A 196 -21.61 -10.71 -11.04
CA ASP A 196 -22.77 -10.41 -10.19
C ASP A 196 -22.81 -8.91 -9.81
N PRO A 197 -23.87 -8.15 -10.18
CA PRO A 197 -24.01 -6.75 -9.81
C PRO A 197 -23.88 -6.47 -8.31
N LYS A 198 -24.34 -7.38 -7.44
CA LYS A 198 -24.21 -7.24 -5.99
C LYS A 198 -22.76 -7.32 -5.54
N LYS A 199 -22.00 -8.28 -6.10
CA LYS A 199 -20.57 -8.42 -5.81
C LYS A 199 -19.74 -7.31 -6.42
N ILE A 200 -20.09 -6.82 -7.60
CA ILE A 200 -19.49 -5.61 -8.17
C ILE A 200 -19.70 -4.42 -7.22
N ALA A 201 -20.93 -4.21 -6.74
CA ALA A 201 -21.23 -3.13 -5.81
C ALA A 201 -20.42 -3.23 -4.50
N GLU A 202 -20.35 -4.43 -3.91
CA GLU A 202 -19.51 -4.70 -2.74
C GLU A 202 -18.02 -4.39 -3.02
N ASN A 203 -17.50 -4.87 -4.14
CA ASN A 203 -16.10 -4.69 -4.52
C ASN A 203 -15.76 -3.22 -4.78
N VAL A 204 -16.65 -2.49 -5.46
CA VAL A 204 -16.47 -1.06 -5.74
C VAL A 204 -16.51 -0.24 -4.44
N ALA A 205 -17.49 -0.50 -3.56
CA ALA A 205 -17.56 0.20 -2.27
C ALA A 205 -16.30 -0.05 -1.43
N GLN A 206 -15.83 -1.30 -1.37
CA GLN A 206 -14.65 -1.64 -0.58
C GLN A 206 -13.38 -1.05 -1.19
N THR A 207 -13.19 -1.14 -2.50
CA THR A 207 -11.99 -0.67 -3.21
C THR A 207 -11.89 0.85 -3.20
N PHE A 208 -12.97 1.54 -3.57
CA PHE A 208 -12.94 2.96 -3.90
C PHE A 208 -13.50 3.88 -2.81
N LEU A 209 -14.24 3.34 -1.85
CA LEU A 209 -14.86 4.12 -0.77
C LEU A 209 -14.43 3.63 0.62
N GLY A 210 -13.55 2.62 0.66
CA GLY A 210 -13.12 1.99 1.90
C GLY A 210 -14.27 1.47 2.76
N THR A 211 -15.40 1.09 2.15
CA THR A 211 -16.64 0.75 2.87
C THR A 211 -17.06 -0.69 2.61
N ARG A 212 -17.33 -1.45 3.68
CA ARG A 212 -17.85 -2.83 3.60
C ARG A 212 -19.37 -2.84 3.66
N LEU A 213 -20.01 -3.25 2.57
CA LEU A 213 -21.48 -3.28 2.45
C LEU A 213 -22.09 -4.67 2.65
N GLN A 214 -21.29 -5.73 2.73
CA GLN A 214 -21.77 -7.12 2.65
C GLN A 214 -22.82 -7.46 3.71
N CYS A 215 -22.65 -6.98 4.96
CA CYS A 215 -23.64 -7.24 6.01
C CYS A 215 -24.99 -6.56 5.72
N ALA A 216 -24.98 -5.42 5.02
CA ALA A 216 -26.18 -4.66 4.66
C ALA A 216 -27.05 -5.36 3.58
N GLN A 217 -26.57 -6.46 2.99
CA GLN A 217 -27.31 -7.21 1.98
C GLN A 217 -28.58 -7.89 2.51
N CYS A 218 -28.53 -8.38 3.76
CA CYS A 218 -29.57 -9.22 4.36
C CYS A 218 -30.26 -8.54 5.56
N HIS A 219 -29.59 -7.62 6.25
CA HIS A 219 -30.11 -6.83 7.37
C HIS A 219 -29.33 -5.52 7.47
N ASN A 220 -29.82 -4.50 8.20
CA ASN A 220 -29.04 -3.28 8.42
C ASN A 220 -27.70 -3.59 9.11
N HIS A 221 -26.64 -2.89 8.71
CA HIS A 221 -25.30 -3.17 9.19
C HIS A 221 -25.23 -3.08 10.73
N PRO A 222 -24.66 -4.08 11.44
CA PRO A 222 -24.72 -4.12 12.90
C PRO A 222 -23.74 -3.15 13.57
N PHE A 223 -22.74 -2.64 12.87
CA PHE A 223 -21.72 -1.75 13.45
C PHE A 223 -21.53 -0.45 12.69
N ASP A 224 -22.43 -0.14 11.75
CA ASP A 224 -22.31 1.00 10.86
C ASP A 224 -23.70 1.54 10.48
N ARG A 225 -23.73 2.71 9.85
CA ARG A 225 -24.97 3.42 9.46
C ARG A 225 -25.68 2.82 8.25
N TRP A 226 -25.06 1.88 7.55
CA TRP A 226 -25.58 1.39 6.27
C TRP A 226 -26.81 0.50 6.44
N THR A 227 -27.87 0.86 5.73
CA THR A 227 -29.13 0.11 5.72
C THR A 227 -29.21 -0.84 4.53
N MET A 228 -30.18 -1.75 4.55
CA MET A 228 -30.54 -2.52 3.36
C MET A 228 -30.94 -1.61 2.20
N ASP A 229 -31.66 -0.52 2.49
CA ASP A 229 -32.04 0.44 1.46
C ASP A 229 -30.80 1.04 0.78
N ASP A 230 -29.75 1.41 1.54
CA ASP A 230 -28.49 1.90 0.98
C ASP A 230 -27.76 0.84 0.15
N TYR A 231 -27.72 -0.42 0.62
CA TYR A 231 -27.10 -1.52 -0.12
C TYR A 231 -27.72 -1.72 -1.50
N TYR A 232 -29.06 -1.82 -1.55
CA TYR A 232 -29.75 -2.08 -2.81
C TYR A 232 -29.82 -0.84 -3.70
N ALA A 233 -29.83 0.37 -3.13
CA ALA A 233 -29.72 1.61 -3.89
C ALA A 233 -28.33 1.76 -4.53
N PHE A 234 -27.26 1.41 -3.82
CA PHE A 234 -25.91 1.41 -4.38
C PHE A 234 -25.73 0.31 -5.44
N THR A 235 -26.30 -0.88 -5.21
CA THR A 235 -26.31 -1.97 -6.21
C THR A 235 -26.97 -1.53 -7.53
N ALA A 236 -27.93 -0.61 -7.49
CA ALA A 236 -28.65 -0.14 -8.68
C ALA A 236 -27.76 0.53 -9.74
N PHE A 237 -26.54 0.98 -9.37
CA PHE A 237 -25.55 1.47 -10.35
C PHE A 237 -25.07 0.37 -11.32
N PHE A 238 -25.12 -0.90 -10.92
CA PHE A 238 -24.53 -2.01 -11.67
C PHE A 238 -25.56 -2.96 -12.30
N THR A 239 -26.87 -2.68 -12.12
CA THR A 239 -27.94 -3.57 -12.62
C THR A 239 -28.18 -3.48 -14.12
N GLN A 240 -27.61 -2.48 -14.81
CA GLN A 240 -27.75 -2.28 -16.26
C GLN A 240 -26.56 -2.82 -17.07
N ILE A 241 -25.68 -3.61 -16.45
CA ILE A 241 -24.53 -4.21 -17.14
C ILE A 241 -25.03 -5.40 -17.98
N GLY A 242 -25.16 -5.17 -19.28
CA GLY A 242 -25.44 -6.19 -20.28
C GLY A 242 -24.19 -6.94 -20.74
N ARG A 243 -24.35 -8.21 -21.09
CA ARG A 243 -23.28 -9.07 -21.64
C ARG A 243 -23.80 -9.83 -22.85
N LYS A 244 -22.99 -9.91 -23.91
CA LYS A 244 -23.26 -10.77 -25.08
C LYS A 244 -21.96 -11.42 -25.56
N THR A 245 -22.02 -12.66 -26.02
CA THR A 245 -20.87 -13.36 -26.61
C THR A 245 -20.58 -12.78 -28.00
N GLY A 246 -19.29 -12.65 -28.33
CA GLY A 246 -18.81 -12.27 -29.66
C GLY A 246 -18.87 -13.44 -30.66
N GLU A 247 -18.20 -13.27 -31.80
CA GLU A 247 -18.04 -14.36 -32.80
C GLU A 247 -17.10 -15.46 -32.27
N ASP A 248 -16.02 -15.07 -31.58
CA ASP A 248 -15.23 -15.99 -30.77
C ASP A 248 -15.97 -16.25 -29.44
N TYR A 249 -16.16 -17.51 -29.09
CA TYR A 249 -16.89 -17.92 -27.88
C TYR A 249 -16.23 -17.43 -26.58
N ARG A 250 -14.95 -17.04 -26.62
CA ARG A 250 -14.20 -16.48 -25.48
C ARG A 250 -14.31 -14.96 -25.39
N GLU A 251 -14.79 -14.30 -26.45
CA GLU A 251 -15.00 -12.86 -26.46
C GLU A 251 -16.37 -12.54 -25.86
N VAL A 252 -16.39 -11.58 -24.94
CA VAL A 252 -17.62 -11.07 -24.33
C VAL A 252 -17.65 -9.57 -24.49
N PHE A 253 -18.76 -9.06 -25.01
CA PHE A 253 -19.05 -7.65 -25.05
C PHE A 253 -19.83 -7.26 -23.80
N VAL A 254 -19.30 -6.30 -23.05
CA VAL A 254 -20.00 -5.62 -21.96
C VAL A 254 -20.55 -4.30 -22.49
N PHE A 255 -21.81 -3.99 -22.15
CA PHE A 255 -22.46 -2.76 -22.60
C PHE A 255 -23.52 -2.32 -21.59
N ASN A 256 -23.89 -1.05 -21.61
CA ASN A 256 -25.08 -0.59 -20.91
C ASN A 256 -26.33 -1.10 -21.63
N SER A 257 -27.10 -1.99 -20.99
CA SER A 257 -28.35 -2.51 -21.53
C SER A 257 -29.48 -1.48 -21.53
N GLY A 258 -29.34 -0.40 -20.75
CA GLY A 258 -30.41 0.57 -20.45
C GLY A 258 -31.56 -0.01 -19.62
N GLY A 259 -31.48 -1.27 -19.20
CA GLY A 259 -32.55 -2.00 -18.54
C GLY A 259 -32.05 -2.86 -17.39
N GLY A 260 -32.84 -2.92 -16.31
CA GLY A 260 -32.51 -3.65 -15.09
C GLY A 260 -32.64 -2.76 -13.87
N GLU A 261 -33.34 -3.26 -12.86
CA GLU A 261 -33.59 -2.55 -11.61
C GLU A 261 -33.15 -3.37 -10.41
N SER A 262 -32.61 -2.69 -9.42
CA SER A 262 -32.41 -3.25 -8.09
C SER A 262 -33.73 -3.18 -7.34
N LYS A 263 -34.15 -4.30 -6.73
CA LYS A 263 -35.37 -4.35 -5.91
C LYS A 263 -35.02 -4.68 -4.47
N HIS A 264 -35.65 -3.98 -3.55
CA HIS A 264 -35.52 -4.29 -2.13
C HIS A 264 -36.16 -5.68 -1.86
N PRO A 265 -35.46 -6.60 -1.18
CA PRO A 265 -35.88 -8.00 -1.10
C PRO A 265 -37.09 -8.24 -0.20
N VAL A 266 -37.42 -7.29 0.69
CA VAL A 266 -38.52 -7.44 1.66
C VAL A 266 -39.86 -6.98 1.09
N ASP A 267 -39.89 -5.85 0.39
CA ASP A 267 -41.13 -5.18 -0.04
C ASP A 267 -41.22 -5.02 -1.58
N GLY A 268 -40.19 -5.39 -2.33
CA GLY A 268 -40.16 -5.36 -3.79
C GLY A 268 -40.04 -3.96 -4.40
N ARG A 269 -39.83 -2.90 -3.60
CA ARG A 269 -39.65 -1.54 -4.11
C ARG A 269 -38.44 -1.47 -5.04
N VAL A 270 -38.56 -0.72 -6.12
CA VAL A 270 -37.44 -0.41 -7.01
C VAL A 270 -36.54 0.61 -6.31
N MET A 271 -35.28 0.26 -6.16
CA MET A 271 -34.26 1.08 -5.51
C MET A 271 -33.56 1.92 -6.56
N LYS A 272 -33.66 3.24 -6.41
CA LYS A 272 -32.97 4.18 -7.30
C LYS A 272 -31.47 4.21 -6.99
N PRO A 273 -30.61 4.45 -8.00
CA PRO A 273 -29.18 4.68 -7.77
C PRO A 273 -28.94 5.84 -6.81
N LYS A 274 -28.18 5.58 -5.75
CA LYS A 274 -27.89 6.56 -4.69
C LYS A 274 -26.45 6.38 -4.21
N PHE A 275 -25.72 7.48 -4.08
CA PHE A 275 -24.38 7.49 -3.49
C PHE A 275 -24.46 7.09 -2.00
N LEU A 276 -23.47 6.35 -1.50
CA LEU A 276 -23.49 5.92 -0.09
C LEU A 276 -23.40 7.14 0.84
N GLY A 277 -24.46 7.39 1.61
CA GLY A 277 -24.52 8.56 2.49
C GLY A 277 -24.70 9.90 1.73
N GLY A 278 -24.92 9.85 0.42
CA GLY A 278 -25.16 11.00 -0.43
C GLY A 278 -26.58 11.05 -1.00
N ALA A 279 -26.76 11.89 -2.02
CA ALA A 279 -28.03 12.07 -2.72
C ALA A 279 -28.34 10.91 -3.71
N GLU A 280 -29.58 10.86 -4.18
CA GLU A 280 -29.93 10.08 -5.38
C GLU A 280 -29.13 10.62 -6.57
N ALA A 281 -28.58 9.74 -7.41
CA ALA A 281 -27.79 10.14 -8.57
C ALA A 281 -28.69 10.54 -9.74
N ASP A 282 -28.33 11.60 -10.47
CA ASP A 282 -28.97 11.93 -11.75
C ASP A 282 -28.41 11.04 -12.86
N VAL A 283 -29.21 10.04 -13.23
CA VAL A 283 -28.86 9.03 -14.24
C VAL A 283 -29.67 9.19 -15.53
N LYS A 284 -30.33 10.35 -15.72
CA LYS A 284 -31.22 10.54 -16.87
C LYS A 284 -30.43 10.63 -18.16
N GLY A 285 -30.59 9.63 -19.03
CA GLY A 285 -30.02 9.62 -20.37
C GLY A 285 -28.52 9.32 -20.44
N ARG A 286 -27.93 8.84 -19.34
CA ARG A 286 -26.52 8.42 -19.27
C ARG A 286 -26.37 7.08 -18.55
N ASP A 287 -25.20 6.45 -18.65
CA ASP A 287 -24.93 5.22 -17.90
C ASP A 287 -24.87 5.52 -16.39
N ARG A 288 -25.52 4.69 -15.58
CA ARG A 288 -25.50 4.84 -14.12
C ARG A 288 -24.08 4.80 -13.58
N ARG A 289 -23.20 3.99 -14.19
CA ARG A 289 -21.80 3.82 -13.77
C ARG A 289 -20.95 5.06 -14.03
N GLU A 290 -21.26 5.84 -15.07
CA GLU A 290 -20.62 7.13 -15.31
C GLU A 290 -20.93 8.13 -14.19
N ALA A 291 -22.19 8.16 -13.70
CA ALA A 291 -22.54 9.00 -12.57
C ALA A 291 -21.83 8.58 -11.26
N LEU A 292 -21.55 7.28 -11.09
CA LEU A 292 -20.80 6.79 -9.92
C LEU A 292 -19.31 7.16 -9.96
N ALA A 293 -18.71 7.18 -11.15
CA ALA A 293 -17.28 7.45 -11.32
C ALA A 293 -16.84 8.80 -10.75
N GLU A 294 -17.72 9.80 -10.77
CA GLU A 294 -17.49 11.16 -10.28
C GLU A 294 -17.35 11.22 -8.73
N TRP A 295 -17.53 10.10 -8.01
CA TRP A 295 -17.66 10.06 -6.55
C TRP A 295 -16.58 9.22 -5.81
N VAL A 296 -15.49 8.86 -6.48
CA VAL A 296 -14.44 7.97 -5.94
C VAL A 296 -13.31 8.74 -5.24
N THR A 297 -12.80 8.23 -4.10
CA THR A 297 -11.60 8.78 -3.42
C THR A 297 -10.69 7.68 -2.88
N VAL A 298 -9.37 7.83 -3.06
CA VAL A 298 -8.38 6.81 -2.68
C VAL A 298 -7.26 7.34 -1.78
N ALA A 299 -7.39 8.57 -1.26
CA ALA A 299 -6.35 9.27 -0.51
C ALA A 299 -5.82 8.46 0.70
N ASN A 300 -6.71 7.84 1.50
CA ASN A 300 -6.30 7.02 2.65
C ASN A 300 -5.48 5.77 2.24
N ARG A 301 -5.75 5.19 1.07
CA ARG A 301 -4.96 4.07 0.53
C ARG A 301 -3.59 4.52 0.07
N VAL A 302 -3.53 5.72 -0.52
CA VAL A 302 -2.26 6.32 -0.91
C VAL A 302 -1.40 6.61 0.31
N TRP A 303 -1.98 7.24 1.33
CA TRP A 303 -1.33 7.47 2.62
C TRP A 303 -0.78 6.17 3.24
N ALA A 304 -1.62 5.15 3.36
CA ALA A 304 -1.26 3.89 4.01
C ALA A 304 -0.13 3.16 3.32
N HIS A 305 0.06 3.34 2.01
CA HIS A 305 1.21 2.78 1.33
C HIS A 305 2.53 3.26 1.94
N PHE A 306 2.64 4.56 2.27
CA PHE A 306 3.87 5.19 2.77
C PHE A 306 4.05 5.08 4.28
N PHE A 307 2.96 4.97 5.04
CA PHE A 307 3.03 4.85 6.50
C PHE A 307 2.82 3.42 7.02
N GLY A 308 2.34 2.50 6.18
CA GLY A 308 2.01 1.11 6.55
C GLY A 308 0.73 0.98 7.37
N VAL A 309 0.12 2.11 7.74
CA VAL A 309 -1.13 2.22 8.48
C VAL A 309 -1.91 3.39 7.90
N GLY A 310 -3.21 3.20 7.67
CA GLY A 310 -4.09 4.27 7.22
C GLY A 310 -4.37 5.29 8.32
N ILE A 311 -4.86 6.47 7.92
CA ILE A 311 -5.50 7.41 8.85
C ILE A 311 -6.80 6.77 9.37
N VAL A 312 -7.50 6.05 8.50
CA VAL A 312 -8.46 5.02 8.91
C VAL A 312 -7.84 3.66 8.71
N GLU A 313 -7.77 2.85 9.77
CA GLU A 313 -7.23 1.49 9.75
C GLU A 313 -8.21 0.52 10.42
N PRO A 314 -8.68 -0.54 9.73
CA PRO A 314 -8.29 -0.97 8.36
C PRO A 314 -8.69 -0.03 7.22
N LEU A 315 -7.92 -0.06 6.12
CA LEU A 315 -8.09 0.84 4.95
C LEU A 315 -9.45 0.73 4.26
N ASP A 316 -10.08 -0.43 4.39
CA ASP A 316 -11.34 -0.79 3.77
C ASP A 316 -12.48 -0.88 4.79
N ASP A 317 -12.37 -0.14 5.90
CA ASP A 317 -13.30 -0.19 7.02
C ASP A 317 -13.60 1.21 7.60
N ILE A 318 -13.93 2.14 6.71
CA ILE A 318 -14.34 3.51 7.03
C ILE A 318 -15.79 3.49 7.49
N ARG A 319 -15.98 3.71 8.79
CA ARG A 319 -17.30 3.70 9.45
C ARG A 319 -17.36 4.69 10.60
N VAL A 320 -18.56 5.07 11.01
CA VAL A 320 -18.76 6.00 12.16
C VAL A 320 -18.11 5.47 13.44
N SER A 321 -18.06 4.14 13.59
CA SER A 321 -17.45 3.46 14.74
C SER A 321 -15.95 3.13 14.57
N ASN A 322 -15.33 3.58 13.49
CA ASN A 322 -13.90 3.52 13.20
C ASN A 322 -13.47 4.82 12.49
N PRO A 323 -13.54 5.96 13.19
CA PRO A 323 -13.22 7.25 12.60
C PRO A 323 -11.72 7.37 12.30
N PRO A 324 -11.32 8.33 11.45
CA PRO A 324 -9.91 8.61 11.20
C PRO A 324 -9.16 9.00 12.48
N SER A 325 -7.90 8.57 12.64
CA SER A 325 -7.03 9.00 13.73
C SER A 325 -6.73 10.50 13.66
N ASN A 326 -6.73 11.08 12.46
CA ASN A 326 -6.62 12.50 12.23
C ASN A 326 -7.69 12.93 11.20
N PRO A 327 -8.92 13.28 11.65
CA PRO A 327 -10.01 13.65 10.75
C PRO A 327 -9.67 14.83 9.84
N GLU A 328 -9.00 15.85 10.38
CA GLU A 328 -8.61 17.04 9.61
C GLU A 328 -7.63 16.68 8.49
N LEU A 329 -6.64 15.82 8.76
CA LEU A 329 -5.73 15.32 7.73
C LEU A 329 -6.44 14.42 6.71
N PHE A 330 -7.38 13.59 7.15
CA PHE A 330 -8.14 12.72 6.26
C PHE A 330 -8.96 13.54 5.26
N ASP A 331 -9.66 14.57 5.73
CA ASP A 331 -10.46 15.47 4.90
C ASP A 331 -9.56 16.30 3.97
N GLU A 332 -8.49 16.91 4.50
CA GLU A 332 -7.56 17.72 3.72
C GLU A 332 -6.89 16.92 2.58
N LEU A 333 -6.51 15.66 2.81
CA LEU A 333 -5.95 14.81 1.74
C LEU A 333 -6.97 14.54 0.63
N GLY A 334 -8.26 14.43 0.98
CA GLY A 334 -9.36 14.33 0.01
C GLY A 334 -9.52 15.62 -0.80
N GLU A 335 -9.54 16.76 -0.12
CA GLU A 335 -9.64 18.08 -0.75
C GLU A 335 -8.45 18.36 -1.67
N LYS A 336 -7.22 18.04 -1.23
CA LYS A 336 -6.02 18.17 -2.05
C LYS A 336 -6.02 17.28 -3.27
N LEU A 337 -6.52 16.05 -3.16
CA LEU A 337 -6.63 15.18 -4.34
C LEU A 337 -7.57 15.80 -5.39
N ILE A 338 -8.67 16.44 -4.97
CA ILE A 338 -9.56 17.18 -5.87
C ILE A 338 -8.87 18.43 -6.43
N GLU A 339 -8.19 19.22 -5.59
CA GLU A 339 -7.43 20.41 -6.02
C GLU A 339 -6.33 20.08 -7.04
N TYR A 340 -5.76 18.87 -6.95
CA TYR A 340 -4.70 18.38 -7.85
C TYR A 340 -5.23 17.73 -9.12
N ASP A 341 -6.53 17.85 -9.41
CA ASP A 341 -7.18 17.15 -10.52
C ASP A 341 -6.83 15.65 -10.48
N TYR A 342 -6.89 15.05 -9.29
CA TYR A 342 -6.60 13.65 -9.02
C TYR A 342 -5.19 13.17 -9.46
N ASP A 343 -4.20 14.08 -9.52
CA ASP A 343 -2.81 13.74 -9.77
C ASP A 343 -2.19 12.94 -8.61
N LEU A 344 -2.04 11.63 -8.83
CA LEU A 344 -1.42 10.72 -7.88
C LEU A 344 0.03 11.12 -7.53
N ARG A 345 0.83 11.54 -8.51
CA ARG A 345 2.25 11.89 -8.28
C ARG A 345 2.34 13.11 -7.40
N ARG A 346 1.46 14.08 -7.60
CA ARG A 346 1.39 15.28 -6.76
C ARG A 346 1.04 14.94 -5.32
N LEU A 347 0.04 14.08 -5.10
CA LEU A 347 -0.31 13.62 -3.75
C LEU A 347 0.85 12.85 -3.08
N VAL A 348 1.49 11.93 -3.81
CA VAL A 348 2.65 11.18 -3.29
C VAL A 348 3.80 12.12 -2.95
N ARG A 349 4.04 13.15 -3.76
CA ARG A 349 5.07 14.16 -3.51
C ARG A 349 4.85 14.87 -2.19
N ASP A 350 3.63 15.33 -1.91
CA ASP A 350 3.34 16.04 -0.67
C ASP A 350 3.45 15.12 0.55
N ILE A 351 3.00 13.87 0.44
CA ILE A 351 3.18 12.87 1.49
C ILE A 351 4.67 12.64 1.79
N THR A 352 5.48 12.37 0.76
CA THR A 352 6.90 11.99 0.93
C THR A 352 7.83 13.16 1.25
N THR A 353 7.43 14.40 0.89
CA THR A 353 8.17 15.61 1.29
C THR A 353 7.86 16.06 2.71
N SER A 354 6.79 15.56 3.34
CA SER A 354 6.44 15.87 4.73
C SER A 354 7.54 15.39 5.70
N ARG A 355 7.75 16.15 6.77
CA ARG A 355 8.57 15.72 7.90
C ARG A 355 7.99 14.46 8.53
N ALA A 356 6.66 14.35 8.63
CA ALA A 356 5.97 13.16 9.16
C ALA A 356 6.44 11.87 8.49
N TYR A 357 6.52 11.84 7.15
CA TYR A 357 7.06 10.69 6.42
C TYR A 357 8.56 10.47 6.65
N GLN A 358 9.32 11.55 6.80
CA GLN A 358 10.79 11.52 6.92
C GLN A 358 11.32 11.31 8.35
N ARG A 359 10.46 11.04 9.34
CA ARG A 359 10.86 10.73 10.72
C ARG A 359 11.63 9.41 10.80
N SER A 360 12.51 9.27 11.78
CA SER A 360 13.19 8.02 12.09
C SER A 360 12.21 6.97 12.66
N CYS A 361 12.58 5.69 12.58
CA CYS A 361 11.91 4.62 13.32
C CYS A 361 12.23 4.62 14.82
N GLU A 362 13.33 5.27 15.21
CA GLU A 362 13.77 5.34 16.60
C GLU A 362 12.74 6.12 17.44
N PRO A 363 12.11 5.48 18.44
CA PRO A 363 11.17 6.16 19.31
C PRO A 363 11.87 7.07 20.31
N ASN A 364 11.18 8.12 20.71
CA ASN A 364 11.44 8.81 21.97
C ASN A 364 10.48 8.31 23.05
N GLU A 365 10.68 8.74 24.30
CA GLU A 365 9.88 8.29 25.45
C GLU A 365 8.38 8.56 25.27
N SER A 366 8.01 9.68 24.65
CA SER A 366 6.60 10.08 24.51
C SER A 366 5.85 9.37 23.38
N ASN A 367 6.56 8.82 22.39
CA ASN A 367 5.97 8.21 21.20
C ASN A 367 6.24 6.70 21.06
N ALA A 368 6.92 6.08 22.02
CA ALA A 368 7.23 4.64 21.99
C ALA A 368 5.98 3.76 21.83
N GLY A 369 4.84 4.20 22.40
CA GLY A 369 3.54 3.54 22.28
C GLY A 369 2.67 4.05 21.12
N ASP A 370 3.11 5.05 20.35
CA ASP A 370 2.36 5.52 19.20
C ASP A 370 2.39 4.48 18.07
N THR A 371 1.22 4.26 17.48
CA THR A 371 1.00 3.30 16.39
C THR A 371 0.09 3.86 15.29
N ARG A 372 -0.47 5.07 15.47
CA ARG A 372 -1.55 5.60 14.62
C ARG A 372 -1.51 7.11 14.40
N ASN A 373 -0.67 7.86 15.12
CA ASN A 373 -0.61 9.32 15.06
C ASN A 373 0.61 9.85 14.29
N PHE A 374 1.37 8.94 13.67
CA PHE A 374 2.49 9.26 12.78
C PHE A 374 3.61 10.02 13.50
N ALA A 375 3.77 9.86 14.81
CA ALA A 375 4.81 10.50 15.60
C ALA A 375 6.23 10.01 15.25
N ARG A 376 6.34 8.89 14.54
CA ARG A 376 7.57 8.29 14.03
C ARG A 376 7.27 7.48 12.76
N SER A 377 8.32 7.09 12.04
CA SER A 377 8.20 6.02 11.03
C SER A 377 8.04 4.67 11.73
N HIS A 378 7.44 3.72 11.02
CA HIS A 378 7.38 2.33 11.43
C HIS A 378 8.11 1.47 10.41
N ALA A 379 8.93 0.54 10.90
CA ALA A 379 9.57 -0.45 10.05
C ALA A 379 8.49 -1.34 9.43
N ARG A 380 8.40 -1.32 8.10
CA ARG A 380 7.41 -2.05 7.30
C ARG A 380 8.10 -3.17 6.55
N ARG A 381 7.59 -4.38 6.70
CA ARG A 381 8.11 -5.50 5.93
C ARG A 381 7.88 -5.27 4.44
N MET A 382 8.91 -5.51 3.63
CA MET A 382 8.77 -5.39 2.17
C MET A 382 7.77 -6.42 1.64
N PRO A 383 6.87 -6.04 0.71
CA PRO A 383 6.01 -6.98 -0.01
C PRO A 383 6.82 -8.06 -0.72
N ALA A 384 6.22 -9.22 -0.98
CA ALA A 384 6.89 -10.38 -1.56
C ALA A 384 7.62 -10.06 -2.87
N GLU A 385 6.98 -9.31 -3.77
CA GLU A 385 7.53 -8.87 -5.05
C GLU A 385 8.77 -7.99 -4.86
N THR A 386 8.62 -6.93 -4.07
CA THR A 386 9.72 -5.99 -3.77
C THR A 386 10.87 -6.68 -3.05
N MET A 387 10.60 -7.60 -2.11
CA MET A 387 11.63 -8.36 -1.42
C MET A 387 12.43 -9.24 -2.40
N LEU A 388 11.76 -9.91 -3.33
CA LEU A 388 12.41 -10.74 -4.36
C LEU A 388 13.26 -9.88 -5.30
N ASP A 389 12.74 -8.74 -5.72
CA ASP A 389 13.44 -7.79 -6.59
C ASP A 389 14.67 -7.20 -5.88
N CYS A 390 14.54 -6.80 -4.62
CA CYS A 390 15.65 -6.32 -3.78
C CYS A 390 16.71 -7.41 -3.58
N LEU A 391 16.33 -8.67 -3.35
CA LEU A 391 17.28 -9.79 -3.27
C LEU A 391 18.05 -9.96 -4.58
N SER A 392 17.33 -9.99 -5.71
CA SER A 392 17.95 -10.11 -7.03
C SER A 392 18.88 -8.94 -7.37
N GLN A 393 18.50 -7.71 -6.98
CA GLN A 393 19.33 -6.53 -7.14
C GLN A 393 20.58 -6.59 -6.25
N ALA A 394 20.42 -6.86 -4.96
CA ALA A 394 21.52 -6.86 -4.00
C ALA A 394 22.61 -7.86 -4.40
N THR A 395 22.21 -9.06 -4.85
CA THR A 395 23.15 -10.12 -5.25
C THR A 395 23.59 -10.04 -6.71
N GLY A 396 22.99 -9.20 -7.55
CA GLY A 396 23.24 -9.19 -8.99
C GLY A 396 22.75 -10.45 -9.72
N ALA A 397 21.88 -11.25 -9.09
CA ALA A 397 21.39 -12.52 -9.64
C ALA A 397 19.90 -12.42 -10.02
N PRO A 398 19.57 -12.25 -11.32
CA PRO A 398 18.19 -12.07 -11.76
C PRO A 398 17.36 -13.33 -11.51
N GLU A 399 16.08 -13.14 -11.16
CA GLU A 399 15.12 -14.23 -11.05
C GLU A 399 14.47 -14.51 -12.42
N LYS A 400 14.31 -15.80 -12.77
CA LYS A 400 13.52 -16.18 -13.95
C LYS A 400 12.05 -16.31 -13.58
N LEU A 401 11.28 -15.29 -13.92
CA LEU A 401 9.83 -15.27 -13.68
C LEU A 401 9.04 -15.92 -14.83
N PRO A 402 7.95 -16.66 -14.56
CA PRO A 402 7.14 -17.27 -15.61
C PRO A 402 6.54 -16.23 -16.57
N GLY A 403 6.70 -16.47 -17.87
CA GLY A 403 6.16 -15.58 -18.91
C GLY A 403 6.90 -14.26 -19.12
N LEU A 404 7.96 -13.98 -18.34
CA LEU A 404 8.74 -12.74 -18.43
C LEU A 404 10.19 -13.01 -18.89
N PRO A 405 10.85 -12.07 -19.59
CA PRO A 405 12.28 -12.12 -19.88
C PRO A 405 13.14 -12.25 -18.61
N LEU A 406 14.38 -12.75 -18.76
CA LEU A 406 15.32 -12.75 -17.63
C LEU A 406 15.68 -11.31 -17.27
N GLY A 407 15.67 -11.00 -15.97
CA GLY A 407 15.90 -9.63 -15.47
C GLY A 407 14.64 -8.79 -15.31
N SER A 408 13.46 -9.30 -15.68
CA SER A 408 12.19 -8.66 -15.30
C SER A 408 11.97 -8.70 -13.79
N ARG A 409 11.30 -7.67 -13.27
CA ARG A 409 10.92 -7.52 -11.87
C ARG A 409 9.66 -8.30 -11.53
N ALA A 410 9.55 -8.77 -10.29
CA ALA A 410 8.36 -9.41 -9.75
C ALA A 410 7.16 -8.45 -9.72
N THR A 411 7.41 -7.14 -9.57
CA THR A 411 6.37 -6.10 -9.70
C THR A 411 5.73 -6.06 -11.10
N GLN A 412 6.36 -6.65 -12.12
CA GLN A 412 5.83 -6.71 -13.49
C GLN A 412 4.98 -7.97 -13.75
N ILE A 413 4.76 -8.82 -12.74
CA ILE A 413 3.92 -10.02 -12.91
C ILE A 413 2.44 -9.59 -13.09
N ALA A 414 1.95 -9.76 -14.31
CA ALA A 414 0.61 -9.36 -14.70
C ALA A 414 -0.49 -10.25 -14.09
N ASP A 415 -0.28 -11.56 -13.96
CA ASP A 415 -1.31 -12.50 -13.51
C ASP A 415 -1.21 -12.78 -12.01
N GLY A 416 -2.31 -12.64 -11.26
CA GLY A 416 -2.41 -13.07 -9.86
C GLY A 416 -2.14 -14.57 -9.66
N ASN A 417 -2.38 -15.40 -10.68
CA ASN A 417 -2.12 -16.85 -10.63
C ASN A 417 -0.67 -17.25 -10.98
N SER A 418 0.14 -16.33 -11.52
CA SER A 418 1.54 -16.60 -11.88
C SER A 418 2.47 -16.28 -10.72
N GLY A 419 3.60 -16.98 -10.58
CA GLY A 419 4.60 -16.70 -9.55
C GLY A 419 5.52 -17.89 -9.31
N ASN A 420 6.32 -17.81 -8.24
CA ASN A 420 7.17 -18.90 -7.79
C ASN A 420 6.90 -19.22 -6.31
N TYR A 421 7.62 -20.22 -5.79
CA TYR A 421 7.48 -20.65 -4.40
C TYR A 421 7.82 -19.54 -3.40
N PHE A 422 8.80 -18.68 -3.73
CA PHE A 422 9.15 -17.53 -2.90
C PHE A 422 7.96 -16.59 -2.74
N LEU A 423 7.38 -16.11 -3.84
CA LEU A 423 6.25 -15.18 -3.81
C LEU A 423 5.05 -15.74 -3.03
N THR A 424 4.76 -17.04 -3.20
CA THR A 424 3.70 -17.72 -2.46
C THR A 424 3.99 -17.76 -0.96
N THR A 425 5.20 -18.13 -0.58
CA THR A 425 5.63 -18.25 0.83
C THR A 425 5.63 -16.88 1.53
N PHE A 426 5.94 -15.82 0.79
CA PHE A 426 6.01 -14.45 1.29
C PHE A 426 4.67 -13.70 1.24
N GLY A 427 3.55 -14.41 0.97
CA GLY A 427 2.22 -13.86 1.15
C GLY A 427 1.74 -12.95 0.02
N ARG A 428 2.29 -13.11 -1.20
CA ARG A 428 1.78 -12.42 -2.39
C ARG A 428 0.28 -12.65 -2.59
N SER A 429 -0.44 -11.60 -2.98
CA SER A 429 -1.86 -11.67 -3.33
C SER A 429 -2.09 -12.53 -4.58
N ARG A 430 -3.11 -13.40 -4.53
CA ARG A 430 -3.61 -14.13 -5.71
C ARG A 430 -4.67 -13.32 -6.46
N ARG A 431 -5.06 -12.17 -5.90
CA ARG A 431 -6.03 -11.22 -6.42
C ARG A 431 -7.41 -11.85 -6.54
N GLU A 432 -7.76 -12.65 -5.53
CA GLU A 432 -9.06 -13.32 -5.44
C GLU A 432 -10.11 -12.49 -4.69
N SER A 433 -9.67 -11.48 -3.94
CA SER A 433 -10.48 -10.63 -3.09
C SER A 433 -9.99 -9.19 -3.15
N VAL A 434 -10.91 -8.23 -3.00
CA VAL A 434 -10.54 -6.81 -2.90
C VAL A 434 -10.09 -6.41 -1.49
N CYS A 435 -10.00 -7.38 -0.57
CA CYS A 435 -9.57 -7.12 0.81
C CYS A 435 -8.16 -6.53 0.81
N ALA A 436 -7.98 -5.44 1.56
CA ALA A 436 -6.64 -4.91 1.83
C ALA A 436 -5.73 -5.95 2.53
N CYS A 437 -6.34 -6.97 3.14
CA CYS A 437 -5.69 -8.06 3.87
C CYS A 437 -5.27 -9.28 3.03
N GLU A 438 -5.55 -9.32 1.71
CA GLU A 438 -5.22 -10.52 0.91
C GLU A 438 -3.71 -10.71 0.79
N ALA A 439 -2.98 -9.65 0.45
CA ALA A 439 -1.53 -9.63 0.54
C ALA A 439 -1.12 -9.62 2.01
N LYS A 440 -0.25 -10.55 2.40
CA LYS A 440 0.19 -10.70 3.80
C LYS A 440 1.67 -10.37 3.93
N THR A 441 1.96 -9.47 4.85
CA THR A 441 3.33 -9.13 5.24
C THR A 441 3.68 -9.67 6.62
N ASP A 442 2.74 -10.32 7.33
CA ASP A 442 2.98 -10.92 8.64
C ASP A 442 4.14 -11.93 8.59
N PRO A 443 5.06 -11.89 9.57
CA PRO A 443 6.16 -12.83 9.65
C PRO A 443 5.64 -14.24 9.97
N THR A 444 6.17 -15.23 9.24
CA THR A 444 5.89 -16.65 9.52
C THR A 444 7.18 -17.45 9.68
N LEU A 445 7.11 -18.56 10.41
CA LEU A 445 8.23 -19.48 10.55
C LEU A 445 8.70 -20.01 9.18
N SER A 446 7.77 -20.30 8.28
CA SER A 446 8.08 -20.78 6.93
C SER A 446 8.90 -19.77 6.12
N GLN A 447 8.63 -18.47 6.25
CA GLN A 447 9.41 -17.43 5.58
C GLN A 447 10.83 -17.34 6.14
N ALA A 448 10.99 -17.39 7.47
CA ALA A 448 12.30 -17.38 8.11
C ALA A 448 13.13 -18.61 7.70
N LEU A 449 12.54 -19.80 7.74
CA LEU A 449 13.21 -21.04 7.30
C LEU A 449 13.56 -21.00 5.80
N HIS A 450 12.75 -20.34 4.97
CA HIS A 450 13.03 -20.20 3.54
C HIS A 450 14.22 -19.28 3.26
N LEU A 451 14.40 -18.18 4.00
CA LEU A 451 15.58 -17.32 3.83
C LEU A 451 16.85 -17.98 4.37
N LEU A 452 16.74 -18.67 5.51
CA LEU A 452 17.89 -19.29 6.17
C LEU A 452 18.38 -20.53 5.43
N ASN A 453 17.47 -21.45 5.08
CA ASN A 453 17.83 -22.78 4.56
C ASN A 453 17.50 -22.94 3.07
N GLY A 454 16.75 -22.01 2.47
CA GLY A 454 16.35 -22.11 1.08
C GLY A 454 17.50 -21.73 0.14
N ALA A 455 17.47 -22.32 -1.06
CA ALA A 455 18.43 -21.99 -2.12
C ALA A 455 18.29 -20.55 -2.66
N THR A 456 17.26 -19.81 -2.26
CA THR A 456 16.98 -18.46 -2.78
C THR A 456 18.08 -17.48 -2.43
N VAL A 457 18.53 -17.40 -1.17
CA VAL A 457 19.56 -16.42 -0.78
C VAL A 457 20.96 -16.92 -1.16
N ALA A 458 21.34 -18.10 -0.66
CA ALA A 458 22.67 -18.67 -0.92
C ALA A 458 22.93 -18.88 -2.42
N GLY A 459 21.96 -19.46 -3.15
CA GLY A 459 22.10 -19.68 -4.59
C GLY A 459 22.17 -18.38 -5.41
N LYS A 460 21.51 -17.30 -4.96
CA LYS A 460 21.63 -15.98 -5.58
C LYS A 460 22.99 -15.34 -5.32
N ILE A 461 23.54 -15.47 -4.12
CA ILE A 461 24.90 -15.02 -3.82
C ILE A 461 25.91 -15.76 -4.71
N ASP A 462 25.80 -17.09 -4.78
CA ASP A 462 26.71 -17.94 -5.55
C ASP A 462 26.67 -17.66 -7.05
N SER A 463 25.48 -17.43 -7.61
CA SER A 463 25.29 -17.15 -9.05
C SER A 463 25.59 -15.70 -9.43
N GLY A 464 25.43 -14.76 -8.49
CA GLY A 464 25.66 -13.34 -8.73
C GLY A 464 27.13 -12.93 -8.85
N LYS A 465 28.05 -13.68 -8.22
CA LYS A 465 29.51 -13.50 -8.33
C LYS A 465 30.03 -12.10 -7.97
N LEU A 466 29.27 -11.32 -7.19
CA LEU A 466 29.66 -9.96 -6.82
C LEU A 466 30.91 -9.93 -5.92
N ILE A 467 31.03 -10.86 -4.97
CA ILE A 467 32.18 -10.94 -4.06
C ILE A 467 33.46 -11.18 -4.85
N GLU A 468 33.46 -12.17 -5.74
CA GLU A 468 34.59 -12.46 -6.60
C GLU A 468 34.93 -11.26 -7.48
N GLY A 469 33.92 -10.65 -8.12
CA GLY A 469 34.12 -9.46 -8.96
C GLY A 469 34.72 -8.27 -8.20
N TRP A 470 34.31 -8.03 -6.95
CA TRP A 470 34.89 -6.97 -6.12
C TRP A 470 36.34 -7.24 -5.70
N LEU A 471 36.66 -8.49 -5.33
CA LEU A 471 38.03 -8.90 -5.02
C LEU A 471 38.94 -8.83 -6.27
N GLU A 472 38.43 -9.22 -7.44
CA GLU A 472 39.14 -9.10 -8.73
C GLU A 472 39.36 -7.64 -9.13
N ALA A 473 38.42 -6.75 -8.80
CA ALA A 473 38.56 -5.31 -8.95
C ALA A 473 39.52 -4.66 -7.93
N GLY A 474 40.13 -5.45 -7.02
CA GLY A 474 41.16 -5.00 -6.10
C GLY A 474 40.66 -4.45 -4.77
N LYS A 475 39.36 -4.60 -4.44
CA LYS A 475 38.85 -4.26 -3.11
C LYS A 475 39.45 -5.21 -2.06
N THR A 476 39.83 -4.66 -0.93
CA THR A 476 40.20 -5.44 0.27
C THR A 476 38.98 -6.16 0.85
N PRO A 477 39.15 -7.25 1.60
CA PRO A 477 38.03 -7.94 2.24
C PRO A 477 37.14 -7.03 3.11
N VAL A 478 37.71 -6.05 3.81
CA VAL A 478 36.95 -5.06 4.59
C VAL A 478 36.13 -4.14 3.68
N GLU A 479 36.70 -3.67 2.57
CA GLU A 479 35.95 -2.88 1.58
C GLU A 479 34.86 -3.70 0.88
N VAL A 480 34.99 -5.03 0.82
CA VAL A 480 33.94 -5.93 0.34
C VAL A 480 32.79 -6.01 1.36
N ILE A 481 33.07 -6.04 2.67
CA ILE A 481 32.02 -5.93 3.70
C ILE A 481 31.23 -4.63 3.50
N ASP A 482 31.90 -3.49 3.33
CA ASP A 482 31.21 -2.23 3.07
C ASP A 482 30.42 -2.25 1.74
N ALA A 483 30.90 -2.95 0.71
CA ALA A 483 30.18 -3.11 -0.54
C ALA A 483 28.90 -3.96 -0.38
N ILE A 484 28.95 -5.02 0.43
CA ILE A 484 27.78 -5.84 0.80
C ILE A 484 26.73 -4.98 1.51
N TYR A 485 27.15 -4.21 2.51
CA TYR A 485 26.24 -3.34 3.25
C TYR A 485 25.62 -2.26 2.35
N ARG A 486 26.41 -1.66 1.44
CA ARG A 486 25.90 -0.67 0.50
C ARG A 486 24.92 -1.27 -0.49
N SER A 487 25.18 -2.48 -1.01
CA SER A 487 24.30 -3.13 -1.98
C SER A 487 23.00 -3.65 -1.37
N ALA A 488 23.02 -4.09 -0.10
CA ALA A 488 21.87 -4.66 0.57
C ALA A 488 21.06 -3.64 1.40
N LEU A 489 21.75 -2.74 2.11
CA LEU A 489 21.17 -1.86 3.13
C LEU A 489 21.28 -0.36 2.78
N GLY A 490 22.00 -0.01 1.71
CA GLY A 490 22.12 1.40 1.28
C GLY A 490 22.99 2.27 2.20
N ARG A 491 23.82 1.66 3.04
CA ARG A 491 24.80 2.32 3.93
C ARG A 491 26.08 1.48 4.01
N PRO A 492 27.24 2.02 4.41
CA PRO A 492 28.37 1.19 4.81
C PRO A 492 28.08 0.44 6.13
N ALA A 493 28.93 -0.53 6.46
CA ALA A 493 28.91 -1.13 7.80
C ALA A 493 29.27 -0.04 8.84
N THR A 494 28.80 -0.20 10.08
CA THR A 494 29.28 0.64 11.19
C THR A 494 30.66 0.17 11.66
N GLU A 495 31.32 0.95 12.51
CA GLU A 495 32.60 0.53 13.10
C GLU A 495 32.43 -0.73 13.96
N GLU A 496 31.33 -0.83 14.70
CA GLU A 496 30.99 -2.01 15.51
C GLU A 496 30.77 -3.25 14.61
N GLU A 497 29.99 -3.11 13.54
CA GLU A 497 29.76 -4.21 12.59
C GLU A 497 31.08 -4.64 11.92
N ARG A 498 31.94 -3.70 11.50
CA ARG A 498 33.27 -4.03 10.97
C ARG A 498 34.13 -4.76 11.98
N ALA A 499 34.14 -4.32 13.23
CA ALA A 499 34.93 -4.94 14.29
C ALA A 499 34.47 -6.38 14.60
N GLU A 500 33.17 -6.66 14.51
CA GLU A 500 32.62 -8.02 14.70
C GLU A 500 32.85 -8.94 13.50
N LEU A 501 32.77 -8.41 12.27
CA LEU A 501 32.85 -9.22 11.04
C LEU A 501 34.27 -9.46 10.55
N THR A 502 35.20 -8.51 10.75
CA THR A 502 36.59 -8.64 10.27
C THR A 502 37.31 -9.90 10.79
N PRO A 503 37.16 -10.29 12.08
CA PRO A 503 37.77 -11.52 12.59
C PRO A 503 37.29 -12.80 11.89
N LEU A 504 36.08 -12.81 11.30
CA LEU A 504 35.53 -13.97 10.60
C LEU A 504 36.23 -14.27 9.27
N LEU A 505 36.95 -13.29 8.72
CA LEU A 505 37.64 -13.41 7.43
C LEU A 505 38.88 -14.32 7.51
N GLY A 506 39.48 -14.47 8.70
CA GLY A 506 40.73 -15.21 8.89
C GLY A 506 41.94 -14.56 8.18
N ASP A 507 42.96 -15.38 7.90
CA ASP A 507 44.23 -14.93 7.31
C ASP A 507 44.28 -15.03 5.76
N ASP A 508 43.19 -15.49 5.13
CA ASP A 508 43.13 -15.63 3.66
C ASP A 508 43.03 -14.25 2.99
N PRO A 509 43.91 -13.89 2.05
CA PRO A 509 43.81 -12.63 1.31
C PRO A 509 42.56 -12.54 0.40
N LYS A 510 41.90 -13.66 0.09
CA LYS A 510 40.65 -13.72 -0.70
C LYS A 510 39.61 -14.64 -0.03
N PRO A 511 39.06 -14.24 1.12
CA PRO A 511 38.19 -15.08 1.94
C PRO A 511 36.76 -15.13 1.34
N ILE A 512 36.60 -15.77 0.18
CA ILE A 512 35.33 -15.77 -0.58
C ILE A 512 34.19 -16.37 0.24
N GLU A 513 34.38 -17.54 0.85
CA GLU A 513 33.31 -18.22 1.61
C GLU A 513 32.91 -17.44 2.87
N PRO A 514 33.84 -16.95 3.72
CA PRO A 514 33.48 -16.04 4.82
C PRO A 514 32.71 -14.80 4.35
N LEU A 515 33.10 -14.19 3.23
CA LEU A 515 32.38 -13.03 2.68
C LEU A 515 30.98 -13.40 2.18
N ARG A 516 30.78 -14.60 1.63
CA ARG A 516 29.46 -15.12 1.25
C ARG A 516 28.58 -15.35 2.47
N ASP A 517 29.13 -15.89 3.55
CA ASP A 517 28.41 -16.07 4.81
C ASP A 517 27.99 -14.73 5.42
N ILE A 518 28.87 -13.73 5.39
CA ILE A 518 28.56 -12.36 5.81
C ILE A 518 27.43 -11.79 4.94
N PHE A 519 27.51 -11.95 3.62
CA PHE A 519 26.48 -11.46 2.71
C PHE A 519 25.12 -12.15 2.97
N TRP A 520 25.14 -13.48 3.17
CA TRP A 520 23.96 -14.24 3.55
C TRP A 520 23.37 -13.74 4.87
N ALA A 521 24.19 -13.43 5.88
CA ALA A 521 23.74 -12.91 7.16
C ALA A 521 23.07 -11.53 7.03
N VAL A 522 23.66 -10.64 6.23
CA VAL A 522 23.08 -9.31 5.95
C VAL A 522 21.73 -9.43 5.24
N LEU A 523 21.59 -10.29 4.24
CA LEU A 523 20.33 -10.51 3.51
C LEU A 523 19.25 -11.21 4.35
N ASN A 524 19.64 -11.93 5.41
CA ASN A 524 18.73 -12.54 6.38
C ASN A 524 18.42 -11.62 7.58
N SER A 525 19.04 -10.44 7.66
CA SER A 525 18.83 -9.50 8.74
C SER A 525 17.42 -8.89 8.71
N ARG A 526 16.96 -8.42 9.88
CA ARG A 526 15.72 -7.65 9.97
C ARG A 526 15.82 -6.33 9.20
N GLU A 527 17.00 -5.70 9.20
CA GLU A 527 17.22 -4.45 8.48
C GLU A 527 17.04 -4.59 6.97
N PHE A 528 17.45 -5.73 6.40
CA PHE A 528 17.21 -6.02 4.99
C PHE A 528 15.73 -6.27 4.72
N ALA A 529 15.07 -7.13 5.53
CA ALA A 529 13.69 -7.54 5.30
C ALA A 529 12.64 -6.42 5.50
N PHE A 530 12.99 -5.36 6.24
CA PHE A 530 12.11 -4.25 6.56
C PHE A 530 12.58 -2.94 5.92
N ASN A 531 11.65 -2.22 5.32
CA ASN A 531 11.79 -0.83 4.96
C ASN A 531 11.59 0.03 6.22
N HIS A 532 12.60 0.79 6.63
CA HIS A 532 12.64 1.48 7.92
C HIS A 532 12.70 2.99 7.77
#